data_AF-A0A432PYY2-F1
#
_entry.id   AF-A0A432PYY2-F1
#
_cell.length_a   1.000
_cell.length_b   1.000
_cell.length_c   1.000
_cell.angle_alpha   90.00
_cell.angle_beta   90.00
_cell.angle_gamma   90.00
#
_symmetry.space_group_name_H-M   'P 1'
#
loop_
_entity.id
_entity.type
_entity.pdbx_description
1 polymer ?
#
loop_
_entity_poly.entity_id
_entity_poly.type
_entity_poly.pdbx_seq_one_letter_code
_entity_poly.pdbx_strand_id
1 'polypeptide(L)'
;MKAWGKILQAICEEAREREIDLYIVEADEKLNFYGNPLKEFCREELFGAEDVKVFKSVKENLSEEMEGRGYVVLISPMNLWADIYEYNKPKFKNPTDPKKPFGVSFDRFRIGFFDEKQKAADFMLKVAKRLRDKFNLHLHVFYT
;
A
#
# COMPACT_ATOMS: atom_id res chain seq x y z
N MET A 1 0.09 -12.67 13.72
CA MET A 1 0.95 -12.71 12.51
C MET A 1 1.45 -11.30 12.28
N LYS A 2 2.70 -11.11 11.82
CA LYS A 2 3.29 -9.77 11.57
C LYS A 2 3.40 -9.48 10.07
N ALA A 3 2.28 -9.55 9.35
CA ALA A 3 2.31 -9.45 7.89
C ALA A 3 2.50 -8.00 7.43
N TRP A 4 1.93 -7.04 8.17
CA TRP A 4 1.96 -5.62 7.83
C TRP A 4 3.38 -5.07 7.77
N GLY A 5 4.16 -5.24 8.84
CA GLY A 5 5.54 -4.75 8.92
C GLY A 5 6.45 -5.38 7.85
N LYS A 6 6.30 -6.68 7.60
CA LYS A 6 7.06 -7.41 6.56
C LYS A 6 6.72 -6.95 5.13
N ILE A 7 5.43 -6.70 4.87
CA ILE A 7 4.96 -6.18 3.57
C ILE A 7 5.47 -4.75 3.38
N LEU A 8 5.32 -3.90 4.39
CA LEU A 8 5.84 -2.54 4.34
C LEU A 8 7.36 -2.53 4.09
N GLN A 9 8.11 -3.38 4.80
CA GLN A 9 9.55 -3.54 4.59
C GLN A 9 9.86 -3.94 3.14
N ALA A 10 9.18 -4.95 2.60
CA ALA A 10 9.43 -5.43 1.24
C ALA A 10 9.14 -4.36 0.18
N ILE A 11 8.09 -3.55 0.37
CA ILE A 11 7.75 -2.43 -0.52
C ILE A 11 8.82 -1.33 -0.40
N CYS A 12 9.21 -0.95 0.82
CA CYS A 12 10.22 0.06 1.08
C CYS A 12 11.58 -0.29 0.44
N GLU A 13 12.01 -1.54 0.60
CA GLU A 13 13.26 -2.01 -0.01
C GLU A 13 13.20 -1.97 -1.55
N GLU A 14 12.10 -2.46 -2.14
CA GLU A 14 11.94 -2.46 -3.61
C GLU A 14 11.82 -1.04 -4.17
N ALA A 15 11.11 -0.13 -3.49
CA ALA A 15 10.97 1.26 -3.89
C ALA A 15 12.32 1.99 -3.89
N ARG A 16 13.13 1.76 -2.83
CA ARG A 16 14.48 2.31 -2.71
C ARG A 16 15.42 1.76 -3.79
N GLU A 17 15.41 0.45 -4.03
CA GLU A 17 16.27 -0.18 -5.04
C GLU A 17 15.96 0.26 -6.47
N ARG A 18 14.70 0.67 -6.74
CA ARG A 18 14.25 1.14 -8.06
C ARG A 18 14.16 2.65 -8.19
N GLU A 19 14.49 3.39 -7.14
CA GLU A 19 14.35 4.86 -7.09
C GLU A 19 12.93 5.32 -7.46
N ILE A 20 11.91 4.60 -6.98
CA ILE A 20 10.50 4.94 -7.23
C ILE A 20 9.95 5.68 -6.01
N ASP A 21 9.51 6.92 -6.25
CA ASP A 21 8.73 7.68 -5.28
C ASP A 21 7.30 7.16 -5.22
N LEU A 22 6.98 6.47 -4.12
CA LEU A 22 5.65 5.97 -3.82
C LEU A 22 5.03 6.72 -2.65
N TYR A 23 3.71 6.69 -2.58
CA TYR A 23 2.92 7.26 -1.51
C TYR A 23 2.02 6.18 -0.93
N ILE A 24 1.86 6.17 0.40
CA ILE A 24 0.71 5.49 1.01
C ILE A 24 -0.46 6.46 0.94
N VAL A 25 -1.58 6.00 0.41
CA VAL A 25 -2.72 6.88 0.11
C VAL A 25 -4.05 6.35 0.61
N GLU A 26 -4.96 7.27 0.84
CA GLU A 26 -6.39 7.06 0.98
C GLU A 26 -7.16 8.08 0.15
N ALA A 27 -8.46 7.82 -0.05
CA ALA A 27 -9.34 8.77 -0.72
C ALA A 27 -10.72 8.83 -0.07
N ASP A 28 -11.33 10.01 -0.15
CA ASP A 28 -12.72 10.24 0.21
C ASP A 28 -13.69 9.70 -0.86
N GLU A 29 -14.99 9.93 -0.66
CA GLU A 29 -16.02 9.48 -1.61
C GLU A 29 -15.93 10.16 -2.99
N LYS A 30 -15.34 11.36 -3.05
CA LYS A 30 -15.17 12.18 -4.25
C LYS A 30 -13.84 11.93 -4.95
N LEU A 31 -13.03 11.01 -4.41
CA LEU A 31 -11.68 10.71 -4.87
C LEU A 31 -10.70 11.86 -4.67
N ASN A 32 -10.91 12.68 -3.64
CA ASN A 32 -9.86 13.54 -3.13
C ASN A 32 -8.86 12.65 -2.37
N PHE A 33 -7.60 12.66 -2.81
CA PHE A 33 -6.56 11.80 -2.26
C PHE A 33 -5.82 12.49 -1.12
N TYR A 34 -5.54 11.70 -0.09
CA TYR A 34 -4.70 12.08 1.03
C TYR A 34 -3.62 11.05 1.18
N GLY A 35 -2.38 11.47 1.39
CA GLY A 35 -1.28 10.55 1.44
C GLY A 35 -0.09 11.09 2.20
N ASN A 36 0.93 10.25 2.28
CA ASN A 36 2.27 10.69 2.61
C ASN A 36 3.30 9.83 1.86
N PRO A 37 4.51 10.37 1.59
CA PRO A 37 5.56 9.61 0.93
C PRO A 37 5.86 8.30 1.68
N LEU A 38 5.98 7.20 0.95
CA LEU A 38 6.26 5.87 1.50
C LEU A 38 7.51 5.87 2.41
N LYS A 39 8.54 6.64 2.01
CA LYS A 39 9.79 6.79 2.76
C LYS A 39 9.59 7.22 4.21
N GLU A 40 8.53 7.96 4.53
CA GLU A 40 8.21 8.37 5.89
C GLU A 40 7.87 7.18 6.79
N PHE A 41 7.44 6.07 6.20
CA PHE A 41 7.07 4.83 6.90
C PHE A 41 8.16 3.76 6.81
N CYS A 42 9.26 4.00 6.09
CA CYS A 42 10.34 3.04 5.90
C CYS A 42 11.34 3.04 7.07
N ARG A 43 10.88 2.60 8.25
CA ARG A 43 11.64 2.61 9.50
C ARG A 43 11.66 1.22 10.15
N GLU A 44 12.82 0.80 10.66
CA GLU A 44 13.01 -0.51 11.32
C GLU A 44 12.02 -0.77 12.46
N GLU A 45 11.63 0.27 13.20
CA GLU A 45 10.61 0.19 14.24
C GLU A 45 9.29 -0.39 13.73
N LEU A 46 8.84 0.04 12.54
CA LEU A 46 7.59 -0.42 11.94
C LEU A 46 7.72 -1.82 11.32
N PHE A 47 8.90 -2.18 10.83
CA PHE A 47 9.13 -3.49 10.21
C PHE A 47 9.00 -4.65 11.21
N GLY A 48 9.47 -4.42 12.45
CA GLY A 48 9.41 -5.41 13.54
C GLY A 48 8.15 -5.35 14.41
N ALA A 49 7.31 -4.32 14.26
CA ALA A 49 6.15 -4.08 15.11
C ALA A 49 4.99 -5.05 14.89
N GLU A 50 4.05 -5.06 15.84
CA GLU A 50 2.76 -5.73 15.68
C GLU A 50 1.92 -5.02 14.62
N ASP A 51 1.14 -5.76 13.82
CA ASP A 51 0.35 -5.22 12.72
C ASP A 51 -0.54 -4.05 13.16
N VAL A 52 -1.10 -4.10 14.38
CA VAL A 52 -1.98 -3.03 14.91
C VAL A 52 -1.21 -1.72 15.10
N LYS A 53 0.06 -1.80 15.52
CA LYS A 53 0.92 -0.63 15.69
C LYS A 53 1.30 -0.04 14.34
N VAL A 54 1.64 -0.87 13.37
CA VAL A 54 1.98 -0.40 12.02
C VAL A 54 0.78 0.27 11.37
N PHE A 55 -0.40 -0.35 11.41
CA PHE A 55 -1.65 0.22 10.91
C PHE A 55 -1.94 1.58 11.54
N LYS A 56 -1.91 1.69 12.88
CA LYS A 56 -2.17 2.96 13.58
C LYS A 56 -1.17 4.04 13.17
N SER A 57 0.12 3.70 13.17
CA SER A 57 1.19 4.63 12.78
C SER A 57 0.97 5.14 11.37
N VAL A 58 0.65 4.28 10.41
CA VAL A 58 0.34 4.72 9.03
C VAL A 58 -0.90 5.61 9.03
N LYS A 59 -2.02 5.16 9.60
CA LYS A 59 -3.30 5.88 9.54
C LYS A 59 -3.25 7.27 10.17
N GLU A 60 -2.56 7.41 11.30
CA GLU A 60 -2.44 8.68 12.04
C GLU A 60 -1.53 9.70 11.33
N ASN A 61 -0.65 9.23 10.45
CA ASN A 61 0.28 10.07 9.69
C ASN A 61 -0.14 10.22 8.23
N LEU A 62 -1.42 10.07 7.88
CA LEU A 62 -1.96 10.43 6.57
C LEU A 62 -2.72 11.75 6.71
N SER A 63 -2.18 12.84 6.18
CA SER A 63 -2.82 14.16 6.32
C SER A 63 -2.64 15.13 5.16
N GLU A 64 -1.74 14.85 4.22
CA GLU A 64 -1.49 15.78 3.12
C GLU A 64 -2.44 15.47 1.95
N GLU A 65 -3.27 16.44 1.59
CA GLU A 65 -4.05 16.37 0.35
C GLU A 65 -3.10 16.40 -0.84
N MET A 66 -3.37 15.54 -1.83
CA MET A 66 -2.49 15.41 -2.99
C MET A 66 -3.26 15.06 -4.26
N GLU A 67 -2.69 15.44 -5.39
CA GLU A 67 -3.21 15.06 -6.69
C GLU A 67 -2.79 13.62 -7.05
N GLY A 68 -3.77 12.83 -7.49
CA GLY A 68 -3.55 11.46 -7.94
C GLY A 68 -3.61 11.29 -9.45
N ARG A 69 -2.80 10.36 -9.98
CA ARG A 69 -2.83 9.95 -11.39
C ARG A 69 -2.35 8.52 -11.61
N GLY A 70 -2.65 7.93 -12.76
CA GLY A 70 -2.15 6.61 -13.14
C GLY A 70 -2.78 5.46 -12.33
N TYR A 71 -1.95 4.62 -11.74
CA TYR A 71 -2.36 3.36 -11.12
C TYR A 71 -2.02 3.28 -9.64
N VAL A 72 -2.90 2.61 -8.90
CA VAL A 72 -2.79 2.37 -7.47
C VAL A 72 -2.85 0.87 -7.23
N VAL A 73 -2.08 0.40 -6.26
CA VAL A 73 -2.11 -0.97 -5.77
C VAL A 73 -2.81 -0.98 -4.42
N LEU A 74 -3.95 -1.67 -4.32
CA LEU A 74 -4.54 -2.04 -3.04
C LEU A 74 -3.85 -3.31 -2.54
N ILE A 75 -3.36 -3.29 -1.31
CA ILE A 75 -2.68 -4.42 -0.68
C ILE A 75 -3.49 -4.84 0.53
N SER A 76 -3.72 -6.14 0.70
CA SER A 76 -4.30 -6.72 1.91
C SER A 76 -3.26 -7.54 2.67
N PRO A 77 -2.66 -6.98 3.74
CA PRO A 77 -1.65 -7.69 4.53
C PRO A 77 -2.18 -8.94 5.21
N MET A 78 -3.42 -8.90 5.68
CA MET A 78 -4.05 -10.00 6.41
C MET A 78 -4.40 -11.18 5.49
N ASN A 79 -4.78 -10.89 4.25
CA ASN A 79 -5.19 -11.91 3.28
C ASN A 79 -4.13 -12.21 2.22
N LEU A 80 -2.97 -11.55 2.28
CA LEU A 80 -1.83 -11.71 1.39
C LEU A 80 -2.18 -11.62 -0.10
N TRP A 81 -2.87 -10.56 -0.49
CA TRP A 81 -3.08 -10.24 -1.90
C TRP A 81 -2.89 -8.75 -2.21
N ALA A 82 -2.68 -8.44 -3.48
CA ALA A 82 -2.64 -7.10 -4.01
C ALA A 82 -3.46 -7.02 -5.31
N ASP A 83 -4.20 -5.93 -5.52
CA ASP A 83 -4.97 -5.67 -6.74
C ASP A 83 -4.57 -4.31 -7.33
N ILE A 84 -4.40 -4.26 -8.64
CA ILE A 84 -3.95 -3.06 -9.37
C ILE A 84 -5.13 -2.47 -10.14
N TYR A 85 -5.35 -1.16 -10.00
CA TYR A 85 -6.44 -0.46 -10.69
C TYR A 85 -6.07 1.00 -10.97
N GLU A 86 -6.79 1.63 -11.90
CA GLU A 86 -6.65 3.06 -12.20
C GLU A 86 -7.11 3.90 -11.00
N TYR A 87 -6.36 4.94 -10.64
CA TYR A 87 -6.62 5.75 -9.44
C TYR A 87 -8.07 6.28 -9.36
N ASN A 88 -8.68 6.62 -10.50
CA ASN A 88 -10.04 7.16 -10.61
C ASN A 88 -11.14 6.08 -10.61
N LYS A 89 -10.78 4.81 -10.54
CA LYS A 89 -11.70 3.66 -10.48
C LYS A 89 -11.39 2.77 -9.26
N PRO A 90 -11.37 3.33 -8.04
CA PRO A 90 -11.00 2.56 -6.87
C PRO A 90 -12.00 1.48 -6.55
N LYS A 91 -11.45 0.29 -6.28
CA LYS A 91 -12.21 -0.89 -5.86
C LYS A 91 -12.23 -1.01 -4.34
N PHE A 92 -13.17 -1.80 -3.83
CA PHE A 92 -13.27 -2.22 -2.42
C PHE A 92 -13.37 -1.07 -1.40
N LYS A 93 -14.55 -0.46 -1.34
CA LYS A 93 -14.93 0.53 -0.33
C LYS A 93 -14.92 -0.10 1.08
N ASN A 94 -14.55 0.69 2.07
CA ASN A 94 -14.80 0.42 3.48
C ASN A 94 -16.20 0.97 3.84
N PRO A 95 -17.21 0.11 4.05
CA PRO A 95 -18.55 0.58 4.37
C PRO A 95 -18.63 1.23 5.76
N THR A 96 -17.65 1.02 6.63
CA THR A 96 -17.65 1.55 8.00
C THR A 96 -17.07 2.95 8.12
N ASP A 97 -16.47 3.49 7.06
CA ASP A 97 -15.96 4.86 7.02
C ASP A 97 -16.47 5.56 5.74
N PRO A 98 -17.69 6.13 5.80
CA PRO A 98 -18.29 6.80 4.64
C PRO A 98 -17.53 8.05 4.21
N LYS A 99 -16.80 8.70 5.13
CA LYS A 99 -16.02 9.90 4.85
C LYS A 99 -14.75 9.56 4.09
N LYS A 100 -14.13 8.41 4.40
CA LYS A 100 -12.93 7.90 3.72
C LYS A 100 -13.13 6.44 3.30
N PRO A 101 -14.01 6.17 2.32
CA PRO A 101 -14.35 4.81 1.92
C PRO A 101 -13.18 4.08 1.26
N PHE A 102 -12.15 4.79 0.79
CA PHE A 102 -10.92 4.19 0.28
C PHE A 102 -9.74 4.39 1.24
N GLY A 103 -10.06 4.52 2.52
CA GLY A 103 -9.13 4.64 3.65
C GLY A 103 -8.16 3.47 3.80
N VAL A 104 -7.05 3.75 4.49
CA VAL A 104 -6.24 2.70 5.13
C VAL A 104 -7.05 2.08 6.27
N SER A 105 -7.06 0.75 6.32
CA SER A 105 -7.62 -0.03 7.42
C SER A 105 -6.61 -1.08 7.88
N PHE A 106 -6.93 -1.77 8.98
CA PHE A 106 -6.08 -2.86 9.47
C PHE A 106 -5.85 -3.95 8.41
N ASP A 107 -6.87 -4.26 7.61
CA ASP A 107 -6.78 -5.34 6.62
C ASP A 107 -6.23 -4.90 5.28
N ARG A 108 -6.16 -3.59 4.99
CA ARG A 108 -5.82 -3.09 3.65
C ARG A 108 -5.25 -1.67 3.63
N PHE A 109 -4.32 -1.41 2.73
CA PHE A 109 -3.82 -0.07 2.43
C PHE A 109 -3.50 0.05 0.94
N ARG A 110 -3.24 1.28 0.47
CA ARG A 110 -2.98 1.56 -0.93
C ARG A 110 -1.62 2.22 -1.11
N ILE A 111 -0.93 1.86 -2.19
CA ILE A 111 0.27 2.57 -2.66
C ILE A 111 0.09 3.00 -4.11
N GLY A 112 0.58 4.18 -4.47
CA GLY A 112 0.50 4.75 -5.82
C GLY A 112 1.57 5.84 -6.00
N PHE A 113 1.66 6.60 -7.09
CA PHE A 113 0.84 6.72 -8.31
C PHE A 113 1.65 6.26 -9.52
N PHE A 114 1.59 4.97 -9.85
CA PHE A 114 2.38 4.42 -10.95
C PHE A 114 1.86 4.98 -12.28
N ASP A 115 2.76 5.44 -13.14
CA ASP A 115 2.41 5.97 -14.46
C ASP A 115 1.82 4.89 -15.39
N GLU A 116 2.27 3.64 -15.27
CA GLU A 116 1.82 2.53 -16.09
C GLU A 116 1.39 1.31 -15.26
N LYS A 117 0.33 0.63 -15.70
CA LYS A 117 -0.16 -0.61 -15.06
C LYS A 117 0.94 -1.68 -14.98
N GLN A 118 1.73 -1.82 -16.04
CA GLN A 118 2.79 -2.83 -16.10
C GLN A 118 3.90 -2.56 -15.08
N LYS A 119 4.27 -1.29 -14.85
CA LYS A 119 5.24 -0.93 -13.82
C LYS A 119 4.76 -1.27 -12.41
N ALA A 120 3.48 -1.03 -12.13
CA ALA A 120 2.88 -1.46 -10.86
C ALA A 120 2.90 -3.00 -10.71
N ALA A 121 2.60 -3.73 -11.78
CA ALA A 121 2.61 -5.20 -11.77
C ALA A 121 4.03 -5.74 -11.54
N ASP A 122 5.01 -5.26 -12.31
CA ASP A 122 6.42 -5.68 -12.19
C ASP A 122 6.96 -5.37 -10.78
N PHE A 123 6.64 -4.19 -10.25
CA PHE A 123 6.99 -3.82 -8.88
C PHE A 123 6.42 -4.82 -7.86
N MET A 124 5.12 -5.10 -7.93
CA MET A 124 4.47 -6.00 -6.96
C MET A 124 4.91 -7.46 -7.10
N LEU A 125 5.26 -7.93 -8.30
CA LEU A 125 5.84 -9.26 -8.48
C LEU A 125 7.20 -9.39 -7.79
N LYS A 126 8.00 -8.32 -7.76
CA LYS A 126 9.28 -8.30 -7.05
C LYS A 126 9.09 -8.22 -5.54
N VAL A 127 8.14 -7.42 -5.06
CA VAL A 127 7.70 -7.42 -3.65
C VAL A 127 7.25 -8.81 -3.23
N ALA A 128 6.40 -9.48 -4.01
CA ALA A 128 5.92 -10.83 -3.73
C ALA A 128 7.07 -11.85 -3.67
N LYS A 129 8.03 -11.78 -4.62
CA LYS A 129 9.24 -12.60 -4.59
C LYS A 129 10.04 -12.37 -3.31
N ARG A 130 10.27 -11.11 -2.93
CA ARG A 130 11.03 -10.73 -1.72
C ARG A 130 10.36 -11.22 -0.44
N LEU A 131 9.03 -11.10 -0.36
CA LEU A 131 8.24 -11.61 0.75
C LEU A 131 8.38 -13.13 0.92
N ARG A 132 8.33 -13.85 -0.19
CA ARG A 132 8.54 -15.30 -0.22
C ARG A 132 9.96 -15.64 0.24
N ASP A 133 10.96 -15.01 -0.36
CA ASP A 133 12.37 -15.38 -0.16
C ASP A 133 12.88 -15.00 1.25
N LYS A 134 12.43 -13.87 1.83
CA LYS A 134 12.87 -13.39 3.15
C LYS A 134 12.00 -13.86 4.31
N PHE A 135 10.70 -14.02 4.09
CA PHE A 135 9.74 -14.22 5.18
C PHE A 135 8.83 -15.42 5.01
N ASN A 136 8.98 -16.19 3.92
CA ASN A 136 8.09 -17.29 3.55
C ASN A 136 6.61 -16.86 3.47
N LEU A 137 6.35 -15.64 2.99
CA LEU A 137 5.01 -15.10 2.79
C LEU A 137 4.66 -15.06 1.29
N HIS A 138 3.51 -15.60 0.94
CA HIS A 138 3.03 -15.67 -0.45
C HIS A 138 2.01 -14.58 -0.72
N LEU A 139 2.43 -13.49 -1.37
CA LEU A 139 1.54 -12.41 -1.80
C LEU A 139 1.00 -12.71 -3.21
N HIS A 140 -0.32 -12.83 -3.36
CA HIS A 140 -0.98 -12.99 -4.65
C HIS A 140 -1.20 -11.64 -5.33
N VAL A 141 -0.76 -11.47 -6.57
CA VAL A 141 -0.88 -10.21 -7.30
C VAL A 141 -1.92 -10.35 -8.42
N PHE A 142 -3.01 -9.59 -8.33
CA PHE A 142 -4.06 -9.49 -9.33
C PHE A 142 -3.89 -8.22 -10.14
N TYR A 143 -3.84 -8.35 -11.46
CA TYR A 143 -3.61 -7.23 -12.38
C TYR A 143 -4.45 -7.37 -13.66
N THR A 144 -5.65 -7.95 -13.53
CA THR A 144 -6.63 -8.05 -14.62
C THR A 144 -6.99 -6.69 -15.19
#